data_AF-H1XWR1-F1
#
_entry.id   AF-H1XWR1-F1
#
_cell.length_a   1.000
_cell.length_b   1.000
_cell.length_c   1.000
_cell.angle_alpha   90.00
_cell.angle_beta   90.00
_cell.angle_gamma   90.00
#
_symmetry.space_group_name_H-M   'P 1'
#
loop_
_entity.id
_entity.type
_entity.pdbx_description
1 polymer ?
#
loop_
_entity_poly.entity_id
_entity_poly.type
_entity_poly.pdbx_seq_one_letter_code
_entity_poly.pdbx_strand_id
1 'polypeptide(L)'
;MLVQWIFGIVGSLVFAALLFAAGISFREDESRAGRLFMVFAFLFSTPYFLFALKPEIISTLIIVFLLIFPLLGIIVLLLPYDPASKKIALSTTPTLRYDERDIMFSRRRLKPGSERFEAYYRNHPQKKKIDDAWRRKPGLLNPKARFYHPLYFSAAEASFDTVEYFHPHVQTNPSAEKKVIEPTVATAFIKDWLTRSGAHSVGFTLLRDYHLYSHRGRQEPYGAEIYREHEFAIAFTVEMNKTMVDFAPKSPTILESADQYLRAGMLAVKLTQFIGRLGYEARAHIDGNYQVVCPLVARDAGLGELGRMGLLMTPELGPRVRIGVVTTDLPLATDRYQPDRSVIDFCRKCKKCAESCPAKAIPYEDRQYDAVGLRWKINHEACFSYWCTVGTDCARCIKVCPYSHPDNIMHGLVRTLIKRNVVARYLALKMDDVLYGRFNRGKNF
;
A
#
# COMPACT_ATOMS: atom_id res chain seq x y z
N MET A 1 -6.83 12.90 50.64
CA MET A 1 -7.94 12.13 50.04
C MET A 1 -8.22 12.48 48.59
N LEU A 2 -8.71 13.68 48.22
CA LEU A 2 -9.08 13.98 46.81
C LEU A 2 -7.94 13.70 45.80
N VAL A 3 -6.70 14.09 46.15
CA VAL A 3 -5.52 13.83 45.32
C VAL A 3 -5.30 12.32 45.13
N GLN A 4 -5.34 11.52 46.19
CA GLN A 4 -5.18 10.05 46.09
C GLN A 4 -6.23 9.40 45.20
N TRP A 5 -7.49 9.87 45.24
CA TRP A 5 -8.54 9.41 44.34
C TRP A 5 -8.24 9.71 42.87
N ILE A 6 -7.78 10.92 42.57
CA ILE A 6 -7.35 11.30 41.21
C ILE A 6 -6.25 10.36 40.72
N PHE A 7 -5.26 10.05 41.56
CA PHE A 7 -4.20 9.11 41.20
C PHE A 7 -4.70 7.68 40.97
N GLY A 8 -5.61 7.19 41.82
CA GLY A 8 -6.25 5.89 41.61
C GLY A 8 -7.01 5.82 40.28
N ILE A 9 -7.72 6.89 39.92
CA ILE A 9 -8.45 7.01 38.65
C ILE A 9 -7.47 7.04 37.47
N VAL A 10 -6.46 7.91 37.50
CA VAL A 10 -5.46 8.02 36.42
C VAL A 10 -4.71 6.69 36.23
N GLY A 11 -4.27 6.06 37.32
CA GLY A 11 -3.63 4.74 37.27
C GLY A 11 -4.53 3.68 36.65
N SER A 12 -5.82 3.66 37.01
CA SER A 12 -6.80 2.74 36.43
C SER A 12 -7.03 2.98 34.95
N LEU A 13 -7.10 4.24 34.51
CA LEU A 13 -7.26 4.60 33.10
C LEU A 13 -6.03 4.19 32.27
N VAL A 14 -4.82 4.45 32.77
CA VAL A 14 -3.56 4.05 32.13
C VAL A 14 -3.49 2.52 32.03
N PHE A 15 -3.79 1.82 33.11
CA PHE A 15 -3.82 0.36 33.14
C PHE A 15 -4.82 -0.21 32.13
N ALA A 16 -6.06 0.29 32.13
CA ALA A 16 -7.10 -0.15 31.22
C ALA A 16 -6.74 0.11 29.75
N ALA A 17 -6.18 1.28 29.43
CA ALA A 17 -5.75 1.63 28.07
C ALA A 17 -4.63 0.69 27.56
N LEU A 18 -3.66 0.36 28.41
CA LEU A 18 -2.56 -0.54 28.04
C LEU A 18 -3.01 -2.00 27.95
N LEU A 19 -3.94 -2.45 28.82
CA LEU A 19 -4.57 -3.76 28.67
C LEU A 19 -5.42 -3.85 27.39
N PHE A 20 -6.11 -2.77 27.02
CA PHE A 20 -6.84 -2.71 25.76
C PHE A 20 -5.90 -2.84 24.55
N ALA A 21 -4.77 -2.12 24.55
CA ALA A 21 -3.73 -2.25 23.53
C ALA A 21 -3.11 -3.67 23.48
N ALA A 22 -2.93 -4.31 24.65
CA ALA A 22 -2.48 -5.70 24.73
C ALA A 22 -3.51 -6.65 24.10
N GLY A 23 -4.79 -6.48 24.41
CA GLY A 23 -5.90 -7.26 23.85
C GLY A 23 -6.00 -7.14 22.33
N ILE A 24 -5.89 -5.93 21.79
CA ILE A 24 -5.79 -5.70 20.33
C ILE A 24 -4.59 -6.45 19.77
N SER A 25 -3.40 -6.28 20.35
CA SER A 25 -2.17 -6.90 19.85
C SER A 25 -2.25 -8.43 19.82
N PHE A 26 -2.87 -9.07 20.82
CA PHE A 26 -3.09 -10.52 20.81
C PHE A 26 -4.08 -10.95 19.73
N ARG A 27 -5.15 -10.18 19.49
CA ARG A 27 -6.11 -10.42 18.41
C ARG A 27 -5.49 -10.29 17.02
N GLU A 28 -4.42 -9.50 16.90
CA GLU A 28 -3.63 -9.33 15.67
C GLU A 28 -2.53 -10.39 15.48
N ASP A 29 -2.46 -11.41 16.35
CA ASP A 29 -1.36 -12.39 16.42
C ASP A 29 0.02 -11.77 16.71
N GLU A 30 0.08 -10.56 17.26
CA GLU A 30 1.32 -9.84 17.58
C GLU A 30 1.70 -10.08 19.05
N SER A 31 2.03 -11.34 19.37
CA SER A 31 2.24 -11.80 20.75
C SER A 31 3.34 -11.05 21.51
N ARG A 32 4.36 -10.56 20.80
CA ARG A 32 5.41 -9.72 21.38
C ARG A 32 4.86 -8.38 21.86
N ALA A 33 4.10 -7.69 21.00
CA ALA A 33 3.48 -6.41 21.34
C ALA A 33 2.48 -6.60 22.50
N GLY A 34 1.66 -7.66 22.46
CA GLY A 34 0.73 -8.00 23.53
C GLY A 34 1.42 -8.18 24.88
N ARG A 35 2.50 -8.98 24.95
CA ARG A 35 3.29 -9.16 26.18
C ARG A 35 3.93 -7.85 26.66
N LEU A 36 4.46 -7.03 25.76
CA LEU A 36 5.06 -5.75 26.12
C LEU A 36 4.02 -4.78 26.68
N PHE A 37 2.83 -4.70 26.08
CA PHE A 37 1.75 -3.87 26.60
C PHE A 37 1.27 -4.33 27.98
N MET A 38 1.23 -5.64 28.25
CA MET A 38 0.96 -6.16 29.60
C MET A 38 2.03 -5.68 30.60
N VAL A 39 3.31 -5.80 30.26
CA VAL A 39 4.41 -5.32 31.11
C VAL A 39 4.29 -3.81 31.33
N PHE A 40 4.03 -3.04 30.28
CA PHE A 40 3.81 -1.60 30.36
C PHE A 40 2.60 -1.24 31.22
N ALA A 41 1.51 -2.02 31.16
CA ALA A 41 0.32 -1.79 31.98
C ALA A 41 0.70 -1.79 33.47
N PHE A 42 1.44 -2.81 33.93
CA PHE A 42 1.91 -2.87 35.32
C PHE A 42 2.97 -1.80 35.62
N LEU A 43 3.97 -1.65 34.76
CA LEU A 43 5.08 -0.72 34.97
C LEU A 43 4.61 0.73 35.11
N PHE A 44 3.71 1.17 34.22
CA PHE A 44 3.26 2.57 34.20
C PHE A 44 2.10 2.83 35.16
N SER A 45 1.27 1.86 35.53
CA SER A 45 0.16 2.10 36.48
C SER A 45 0.57 1.95 37.96
N THR A 46 1.56 1.09 38.28
CA THR A 46 1.96 0.80 39.67
C THR A 46 2.33 2.05 40.46
N PRO A 47 3.10 3.02 39.94
CA PRO A 47 3.41 4.24 40.69
C PRO A 47 2.17 5.05 41.11
N TYR A 48 1.13 5.08 40.27
CA TYR A 48 -0.12 5.77 40.59
C TYR A 48 -0.89 5.06 41.71
N PHE A 49 -0.96 3.72 41.67
CA PHE A 49 -1.63 2.93 42.71
C PHE A 49 -0.88 2.96 44.04
N LEU A 50 0.45 2.90 44.02
CA LEU A 50 1.27 3.00 45.23
C LEU A 50 1.03 4.33 45.93
N PHE A 51 0.95 5.45 45.21
CA PHE A 51 0.63 6.74 45.83
C PHE A 51 -0.81 6.83 46.33
N ALA A 52 -1.77 6.30 45.57
CA ALA A 52 -3.18 6.31 45.97
C ALA A 52 -3.40 5.55 47.29
N LEU A 53 -2.68 4.43 47.49
CA LEU A 53 -2.82 3.57 48.67
C LEU A 53 -1.86 3.94 49.81
N LYS A 54 -0.62 4.32 49.50
CA LYS A 54 0.46 4.58 50.47
C LYS A 54 1.29 5.80 50.05
N PRO A 55 0.77 7.03 50.26
CA PRO A 55 1.42 8.25 49.78
C PRO A 55 2.80 8.51 50.42
N GLU A 56 3.06 7.96 51.61
CA GLU A 56 4.33 8.11 52.33
C GLU A 56 5.50 7.41 51.63
N ILE A 57 5.24 6.44 50.76
CA ILE A 57 6.27 5.65 50.06
C ILE A 57 6.91 6.43 48.92
N ILE A 58 6.19 7.36 48.30
CA ILE A 58 6.66 8.07 47.11
C ILE A 58 6.64 9.57 47.38
N SER A 59 7.78 10.23 47.17
CA SER A 59 7.87 11.68 47.37
C SER A 59 6.92 12.42 46.43
N THR A 60 6.29 13.48 46.94
CA THR A 60 5.37 14.34 46.18
C THR A 60 6.00 14.87 44.89
N LEU A 61 7.32 15.10 44.87
CA LEU A 61 8.09 15.53 43.69
C LEU A 61 8.13 14.49 42.55
N ILE A 62 8.38 13.22 42.87
CA ILE A 62 8.41 12.12 41.88
C ILE A 62 7.02 11.95 41.24
N ILE A 63 5.97 12.25 42.00
CA ILE A 63 4.58 12.08 41.57
C ILE A 63 4.08 13.25 40.73
N VAL A 64 4.46 14.47 41.09
CA VAL A 64 4.27 15.65 40.23
C VAL A 64 4.92 15.41 38.87
N PHE A 65 6.11 14.79 38.85
CA PHE A 65 6.76 14.36 37.61
C PHE A 65 5.92 13.32 36.84
N LEU A 66 5.36 12.31 37.53
CA LEU A 66 4.50 11.28 36.93
C LEU A 66 3.14 11.80 36.42
N LEU A 67 2.65 12.97 36.84
CA LEU A 67 1.47 13.58 36.23
C LEU A 67 1.84 14.58 35.13
N ILE A 68 2.77 15.48 35.42
CA ILE A 68 3.06 16.60 34.52
C ILE A 68 3.71 16.11 33.23
N PHE A 69 4.67 15.19 33.29
CA PHE A 69 5.39 14.77 32.08
C PHE A 69 4.52 13.96 31.11
N PRO A 70 3.71 12.98 31.57
CA PRO A 70 2.77 12.31 30.68
C PRO A 70 1.71 13.27 30.12
N LEU A 71 1.17 14.18 30.93
CA LEU A 71 0.20 15.18 30.47
C LEU A 71 0.83 16.10 29.41
N LEU A 72 2.04 16.62 29.67
CA LEU A 72 2.80 17.42 28.73
C LEU A 72 3.10 16.64 27.45
N GLY A 73 3.47 15.36 27.57
CA GLY A 73 3.68 14.47 26.43
C GLY A 73 2.41 14.31 25.58
N ILE A 74 1.26 14.07 26.21
CA ILE A 74 -0.04 13.99 25.53
C ILE A 74 -0.35 15.31 24.82
N ILE A 75 -0.17 16.46 25.51
CA ILE A 75 -0.38 17.79 24.92
C ILE A 75 0.53 17.98 23.70
N VAL A 76 1.83 17.67 23.83
CA VAL A 76 2.80 17.78 22.73
C VAL A 76 2.40 16.91 21.54
N LEU A 77 1.86 15.72 21.76
CA LEU A 77 1.46 14.81 20.68
C LEU A 77 0.13 15.19 20.02
N LEU A 78 -0.83 15.73 20.79
CA LEU A 78 -2.14 16.15 20.29
C LEU A 78 -2.09 17.51 19.58
N LEU A 79 -1.17 18.39 19.97
CA LEU A 79 -0.99 19.69 19.30
C LEU A 79 -0.46 19.48 17.87
N PRO A 80 -1.12 20.07 16.85
CA PRO A 80 -0.66 19.98 15.47
C PRO A 80 0.65 20.78 15.33
N TYR A 81 1.76 20.07 15.14
CA TYR A 81 3.07 20.67 15.00
C TYR A 81 3.87 19.94 13.92
N ASP A 82 3.90 20.55 12.72
CA ASP A 82 4.60 19.99 11.58
C ASP A 82 5.30 21.06 10.71
N PRO A 83 6.28 21.80 11.25
CA PRO A 83 7.09 22.69 10.43
C PRO A 83 8.04 21.92 9.49
N ALA A 84 8.41 20.68 9.85
CA ALA A 84 9.36 19.88 9.11
C ALA A 84 8.80 19.43 7.75
N SER A 85 7.56 18.95 7.71
CA SER A 85 6.97 18.48 6.45
C SER A 85 6.70 19.62 5.49
N LYS A 86 6.35 20.83 5.97
CA LYS A 86 6.11 22.01 5.12
C LYS A 86 7.28 22.36 4.20
N LYS A 87 8.52 22.02 4.60
CA LYS A 87 9.74 22.24 3.80
C LYS A 87 10.02 21.12 2.78
N ILE A 88 9.23 20.05 2.78
CA ILE A 88 9.44 18.90 1.90
C ILE A 88 8.85 19.18 0.53
N ALA A 89 9.71 19.10 -0.48
CA ALA A 89 9.31 19.15 -1.88
C ALA A 89 8.34 18.02 -2.19
N LEU A 90 7.22 18.33 -2.83
CA LEU A 90 6.26 17.33 -3.26
C LEU A 90 6.79 16.55 -4.46
N SER A 91 6.29 15.33 -4.63
CA SER A 91 6.55 14.57 -5.85
C SER A 91 5.97 15.36 -7.02
N THR A 92 6.78 15.58 -8.07
CA THR A 92 6.34 16.37 -9.23
C THR A 92 5.35 15.59 -10.08
N THR A 93 4.50 16.31 -10.82
CA THR A 93 3.70 15.72 -11.89
C THR A 93 4.63 15.10 -12.92
N PRO A 94 4.42 13.83 -13.32
CA PRO A 94 5.30 13.24 -14.28
C PRO A 94 5.25 13.89 -15.65
N THR A 95 6.42 14.11 -16.24
CA THR A 95 6.58 14.73 -17.57
C THR A 95 6.69 13.69 -18.69
N LEU A 96 6.95 12.43 -18.36
CA LEU A 96 7.11 11.34 -19.31
C LEU A 96 6.17 10.18 -19.01
N ARG A 97 5.71 9.53 -20.08
CA ARG A 97 4.99 8.25 -20.04
C ARG A 97 5.98 7.10 -20.03
N TYR A 98 5.64 6.03 -19.32
CA TYR A 98 6.42 4.80 -19.33
C TYR A 98 6.13 4.01 -20.61
N ASP A 99 7.14 3.44 -21.24
CA ASP A 99 6.92 2.45 -22.30
C ASP A 99 6.64 1.09 -21.66
N GLU A 100 5.45 0.51 -21.87
CA GLU A 100 5.13 -0.79 -21.29
C GLU A 100 6.03 -1.90 -21.88
N ARG A 101 6.55 -1.74 -23.11
CA ARG A 101 7.46 -2.74 -23.71
C ARG A 101 8.77 -2.87 -22.93
N ASP A 102 9.20 -1.77 -22.30
CA ASP A 102 10.42 -1.72 -21.52
C ASP A 102 10.24 -2.19 -20.08
N ILE A 103 9.01 -2.45 -19.63
CA ILE A 103 8.84 -3.03 -18.30
C ILE A 103 9.23 -4.50 -18.33
N MET A 104 9.80 -4.93 -17.22
CA MET A 104 10.36 -6.26 -17.06
C MET A 104 9.32 -7.39 -17.31
N PHE A 105 8.04 -7.17 -16.96
CA PHE A 105 6.94 -8.10 -17.25
C PHE A 105 6.67 -8.28 -18.75
N SER A 106 6.74 -7.22 -19.55
CA SER A 106 6.62 -7.30 -21.01
C SER A 106 7.79 -8.09 -21.59
N ARG A 107 9.02 -7.74 -21.19
CA ARG A 107 10.22 -8.41 -21.69
C ARG A 107 10.29 -9.89 -21.31
N ARG A 108 9.72 -10.30 -20.18
CA ARG A 108 9.60 -11.73 -19.84
C ARG A 108 8.76 -12.52 -20.85
N ARG A 109 7.79 -11.90 -21.53
CA ARG A 109 6.95 -12.56 -22.54
C ARG A 109 7.65 -12.71 -23.89
N LEU A 110 8.83 -12.09 -24.10
CA LEU A 110 9.60 -12.25 -25.33
C LEU A 110 10.16 -13.68 -25.44
N LYS A 111 9.79 -14.37 -26.53
CA LYS A 111 10.23 -15.74 -26.83
C LYS A 111 11.61 -15.72 -27.51
N PRO A 112 12.65 -16.36 -26.95
CA PRO A 112 13.97 -16.46 -27.59
C PRO A 112 13.88 -16.96 -29.04
N GLY A 113 14.62 -16.34 -29.96
CA GLY A 113 14.62 -16.66 -31.39
C GLY A 113 13.44 -16.09 -32.20
N SER A 114 12.46 -15.45 -31.56
CA SER A 114 11.43 -14.70 -32.29
C SER A 114 11.94 -13.36 -32.80
N GLU A 115 11.36 -12.85 -33.88
CA GLU A 115 11.68 -11.52 -34.43
C GLU A 115 11.57 -10.41 -33.37
N ARG A 116 10.50 -10.44 -32.56
CA ARG A 116 10.29 -9.48 -31.46
C ARG A 116 11.41 -9.51 -30.42
N PHE A 117 11.91 -10.70 -30.08
CA PHE A 117 13.01 -10.86 -29.13
C PHE A 117 14.31 -10.26 -29.70
N GLU A 118 14.66 -10.61 -30.93
CA GLU A 118 15.89 -10.14 -31.57
C GLU A 118 15.86 -8.62 -31.80
N ALA A 119 14.73 -8.08 -32.28
CA ALA A 119 14.55 -6.65 -32.49
C ALA A 119 14.68 -5.86 -31.18
N TYR A 120 14.07 -6.34 -30.10
CA TYR A 120 14.13 -5.67 -28.80
C TYR A 120 15.57 -5.56 -28.27
N TYR A 121 16.32 -6.67 -28.26
CA TYR A 121 17.69 -6.67 -27.71
C TYR A 121 18.74 -6.06 -28.64
N ARG A 122 18.47 -5.95 -29.94
CA ARG A 122 19.30 -5.14 -30.84
C ARG A 122 19.32 -3.67 -30.41
N ASN A 123 18.15 -3.15 -30.00
CA ASN A 123 18.00 -1.77 -29.54
C ASN A 123 18.33 -1.60 -28.05
N HIS A 124 18.29 -2.68 -27.25
CA HIS A 124 18.52 -2.66 -25.80
C HIS A 124 19.53 -3.73 -25.34
N PRO A 125 20.78 -3.73 -25.86
CA PRO A 125 21.75 -4.78 -25.57
C PRO A 125 22.07 -4.92 -24.07
N GLN A 126 22.04 -3.80 -23.32
CA GLN A 126 22.24 -3.74 -21.88
C GLN A 126 21.19 -4.54 -21.09
N LYS A 127 19.96 -4.69 -21.63
CA LYS A 127 18.87 -5.43 -20.97
C LYS A 127 19.03 -6.94 -21.12
N LYS A 128 19.65 -7.41 -22.21
CA LYS A 128 19.76 -8.84 -22.51
C LYS A 128 20.44 -9.64 -21.40
N LYS A 129 21.56 -9.13 -20.87
CA LYS A 129 22.30 -9.81 -19.79
C LYS A 129 21.46 -9.97 -18.51
N ILE A 130 20.76 -8.91 -18.12
CA ILE A 130 19.86 -8.91 -16.95
C ILE A 130 18.72 -9.89 -17.22
N ASP A 131 18.16 -9.82 -18.42
CA ASP A 131 16.98 -10.58 -18.80
C ASP A 131 17.26 -12.07 -19.09
N ASP A 132 18.49 -12.44 -19.38
CA ASP A 132 18.90 -13.85 -19.47
C ASP A 132 19.15 -14.41 -18.07
N ALA A 133 19.71 -13.61 -17.16
CA ALA A 133 20.04 -14.04 -15.79
C ALA A 133 18.81 -14.48 -14.99
N TRP A 134 17.72 -13.71 -15.05
CA TRP A 134 16.48 -14.05 -14.35
C TRP A 134 15.59 -15.09 -15.10
N ARG A 135 15.81 -15.37 -16.40
CA ARG A 135 15.11 -16.40 -17.20
C ARG A 135 15.66 -17.79 -16.89
N ARG A 136 16.92 -17.89 -16.47
CA ARG A 136 17.55 -19.13 -15.99
C ARG A 136 17.06 -19.56 -14.61
N LYS A 137 16.35 -18.70 -13.89
CA LYS A 137 15.79 -18.99 -12.58
C LYS A 137 14.43 -19.69 -12.73
N PRO A 138 13.93 -20.39 -11.70
CA PRO A 138 12.64 -21.09 -11.77
C PRO A 138 11.47 -20.24 -12.28
N GLY A 139 11.42 -18.96 -11.90
CA GLY A 139 10.29 -18.09 -12.21
C GLY A 139 9.20 -18.15 -11.13
N LEU A 140 8.17 -17.31 -11.28
CA LEU A 140 6.98 -17.36 -10.43
C LEU A 140 6.19 -18.65 -10.64
N LEU A 141 5.54 -19.12 -9.58
CA LEU A 141 4.65 -20.29 -9.58
C LEU A 141 5.31 -21.59 -10.07
N ASN A 142 6.64 -21.66 -10.05
CA ASN A 142 7.37 -22.84 -10.52
C ASN A 142 7.66 -23.83 -9.37
N PRO A 143 7.46 -25.16 -9.55
CA PRO A 143 7.78 -26.17 -8.54
C PRO A 143 9.25 -26.20 -8.08
N LYS A 144 10.19 -25.70 -8.89
CA LYS A 144 11.62 -25.62 -8.55
C LYS A 144 11.97 -24.36 -7.75
N ALA A 145 11.00 -23.50 -7.47
CA ALA A 145 11.25 -22.24 -6.76
C ALA A 145 11.40 -22.44 -5.25
N ARG A 146 12.17 -21.56 -4.60
CA ARG A 146 12.58 -21.71 -3.19
C ARG A 146 11.43 -21.91 -2.20
N PHE A 147 10.31 -21.20 -2.39
CA PHE A 147 9.18 -21.28 -1.45
C PHE A 147 8.02 -22.11 -1.98
N TYR A 148 8.20 -22.92 -3.03
CA TYR A 148 7.13 -23.73 -3.59
C TYR A 148 6.29 -24.44 -2.52
N HIS A 149 4.97 -24.32 -2.66
CA HIS A 149 4.00 -25.12 -1.92
C HIS A 149 2.88 -25.48 -2.89
N PRO A 150 2.55 -26.78 -3.06
CA PRO A 150 1.63 -27.24 -4.10
C PRO A 150 0.27 -26.54 -4.02
N LEU A 151 -0.37 -26.54 -2.84
CA LEU A 151 -1.71 -25.95 -2.69
C LEU A 151 -1.74 -24.45 -2.97
N TYR A 152 -0.85 -23.67 -2.34
CA TYR A 152 -0.81 -22.22 -2.54
C TYR A 152 -0.47 -21.82 -3.97
N PHE A 153 0.45 -22.53 -4.64
CA PHE A 153 0.83 -22.18 -6.00
C PHE A 153 -0.28 -22.53 -6.99
N SER A 154 -0.88 -23.72 -6.89
CA SER A 154 -2.01 -24.10 -7.75
C SER A 154 -3.23 -23.21 -7.53
N ALA A 155 -3.52 -22.82 -6.29
CA ALA A 155 -4.60 -21.87 -6.01
C ALA A 155 -4.30 -20.48 -6.59
N ALA A 156 -3.07 -19.99 -6.45
CA ALA A 156 -2.67 -18.71 -7.03
C ALA A 156 -2.75 -18.73 -8.56
N GLU A 157 -2.30 -19.81 -9.20
CA GLU A 157 -2.42 -20.02 -10.65
C GLU A 157 -3.88 -19.99 -11.10
N ALA A 158 -4.77 -20.73 -10.42
CA ALA A 158 -6.21 -20.70 -10.70
C ALA A 158 -6.81 -19.28 -10.60
N SER A 159 -6.40 -18.49 -9.61
CA SER A 159 -6.86 -17.09 -9.48
C SER A 159 -6.34 -16.21 -10.61
N PHE A 160 -5.08 -16.36 -11.04
CA PHE A 160 -4.54 -15.63 -12.19
C PHE A 160 -5.21 -16.05 -13.51
N ASP A 161 -5.39 -17.33 -13.75
CA ASP A 161 -6.10 -17.86 -14.92
C ASP A 161 -7.54 -17.32 -14.96
N THR A 162 -8.18 -17.20 -13.79
CA THR A 162 -9.53 -16.63 -13.71
C THR A 162 -9.56 -15.15 -14.11
N VAL A 163 -8.51 -14.38 -13.79
CA VAL A 163 -8.39 -12.99 -14.26
C VAL A 163 -8.31 -12.93 -15.80
N GLU A 164 -7.66 -13.89 -16.44
CA GLU A 164 -7.53 -13.91 -17.90
C GLU A 164 -8.88 -14.05 -18.61
N TYR A 165 -9.87 -14.74 -18.01
CA TYR A 165 -11.24 -14.79 -18.55
C TYR A 165 -11.91 -13.42 -18.62
N PHE A 166 -11.44 -12.43 -17.85
CA PHE A 166 -11.97 -11.07 -17.91
C PHE A 166 -11.36 -10.22 -19.03
N HIS A 167 -10.23 -10.64 -19.63
CA HIS A 167 -9.51 -9.84 -20.64
C HIS A 167 -10.36 -9.46 -21.86
N PRO A 168 -11.23 -10.32 -22.41
CA PRO A 168 -12.11 -9.95 -23.52
C PRO A 168 -13.21 -8.94 -23.15
N HIS A 169 -13.46 -8.74 -21.85
CA HIS A 169 -14.59 -7.95 -21.34
C HIS A 169 -14.16 -6.63 -20.69
N VAL A 170 -12.90 -6.22 -20.89
CA VAL A 170 -12.33 -5.01 -20.30
C VAL A 170 -12.81 -3.71 -20.95
N GLN A 171 -13.48 -3.78 -22.10
CA GLN A 171 -14.07 -2.62 -22.78
C GLN A 171 -15.60 -2.73 -22.78
N THR A 172 -16.24 -1.58 -22.81
CA THR A 172 -17.69 -1.47 -23.01
C THR A 172 -18.09 -1.78 -24.44
N ASN A 173 -19.30 -2.30 -24.59
CA ASN A 173 -20.13 -2.08 -25.76
C ASN A 173 -21.28 -1.18 -25.27
N PRO A 174 -21.17 0.16 -25.38
CA PRO A 174 -22.16 1.04 -24.76
C PRO A 174 -23.56 0.86 -25.35
N SER A 175 -24.56 1.03 -24.50
CA SER A 175 -25.95 1.18 -24.92
C SER A 175 -26.09 2.35 -25.90
N ALA A 176 -26.90 2.18 -26.95
CA ALA A 176 -27.19 3.24 -27.91
C ALA A 176 -27.83 4.47 -27.23
N GLU A 177 -28.66 4.23 -26.21
CA GLU A 177 -29.26 5.30 -25.40
C GLU A 177 -28.31 5.72 -24.27
N LYS A 178 -27.88 6.99 -24.30
CA LYS A 178 -27.10 7.63 -23.23
C LYS A 178 -28.02 8.18 -22.16
N LYS A 179 -27.86 7.68 -20.94
CA LYS A 179 -28.59 8.16 -19.76
C LYS A 179 -27.91 9.40 -19.21
N VAL A 180 -28.61 10.53 -19.18
CA VAL A 180 -28.10 11.77 -18.58
C VAL A 180 -28.16 11.62 -17.06
N ILE A 181 -26.99 11.66 -16.43
CA ILE A 181 -26.85 11.50 -14.98
C ILE A 181 -26.00 12.66 -14.48
N GLU A 182 -26.42 13.28 -13.38
CA GLU A 182 -25.67 14.34 -12.75
C GLU A 182 -24.34 13.77 -12.17
N PRO A 183 -23.18 14.42 -12.41
CA PRO A 183 -21.88 13.90 -12.02
C PRO A 183 -21.72 13.55 -10.53
N THR A 184 -22.24 14.37 -9.61
CA THR A 184 -22.16 14.11 -8.17
C THR A 184 -23.01 12.90 -7.76
N VAL A 185 -24.18 12.70 -8.38
CA VAL A 185 -25.05 11.54 -8.17
C VAL A 185 -24.36 10.26 -8.67
N ALA A 186 -23.80 10.27 -9.88
CA ALA A 186 -23.06 9.13 -10.42
C ALA A 186 -21.88 8.74 -9.52
N THR A 187 -21.11 9.74 -9.08
CA THR A 187 -19.94 9.57 -8.21
C THR A 187 -20.33 8.98 -6.86
N ALA A 188 -21.36 9.53 -6.22
CA ALA A 188 -21.87 9.04 -4.93
C ALA A 188 -22.37 7.60 -5.03
N PHE A 189 -23.13 7.28 -6.08
CA PHE A 189 -23.63 5.92 -6.32
C PHE A 189 -22.49 4.93 -6.53
N ILE A 190 -21.52 5.24 -7.40
CA ILE A 190 -20.39 4.34 -7.69
C ILE A 190 -19.54 4.11 -6.44
N LYS A 191 -19.28 5.17 -5.66
CA LYS A 191 -18.50 5.09 -4.41
C LYS A 191 -19.19 4.16 -3.40
N ASP A 192 -20.47 4.35 -3.13
CA ASP A 192 -21.25 3.50 -2.23
C ASP A 192 -21.33 2.05 -2.73
N TRP A 193 -21.67 1.86 -4.00
CA TRP A 193 -21.87 0.54 -4.58
C TRP A 193 -20.60 -0.31 -4.62
N LEU A 194 -19.47 0.28 -5.02
CA LEU A 194 -18.19 -0.43 -5.03
C LEU A 194 -17.70 -0.74 -3.62
N THR A 195 -17.90 0.17 -2.66
CA THR A 195 -17.55 -0.07 -1.25
C THR A 195 -18.33 -1.26 -0.71
N ARG A 196 -19.66 -1.29 -0.92
CA ARG A 196 -20.51 -2.43 -0.55
C ARG A 196 -20.17 -3.72 -1.30
N SER A 197 -19.61 -3.60 -2.52
CA SER A 197 -19.16 -4.75 -3.32
C SER A 197 -17.77 -5.26 -2.93
N GLY A 198 -17.07 -4.63 -1.98
CA GLY A 198 -15.79 -5.10 -1.44
C GLY A 198 -14.56 -4.25 -1.79
N ALA A 199 -14.72 -3.07 -2.40
CA ALA A 199 -13.66 -2.06 -2.43
C ALA A 199 -13.49 -1.43 -1.04
N HIS A 200 -12.26 -1.14 -0.64
CA HIS A 200 -11.97 -0.44 0.61
C HIS A 200 -12.07 1.08 0.45
N SER A 201 -11.52 1.61 -0.63
CA SER A 201 -11.55 3.06 -0.93
C SER A 201 -11.80 3.25 -2.42
N VAL A 202 -12.52 4.31 -2.78
CA VAL A 202 -12.87 4.65 -4.16
C VAL A 202 -12.68 6.15 -4.36
N GLY A 203 -11.98 6.52 -5.42
CA GLY A 203 -11.64 7.89 -5.74
C GLY A 203 -11.74 8.16 -7.24
N PHE A 204 -11.90 9.44 -7.57
CA PHE A 204 -12.25 9.91 -8.91
C PHE A 204 -11.27 11.00 -9.32
N THR A 205 -10.76 10.96 -10.54
CA THR A 205 -9.83 11.98 -11.05
C THR A 205 -10.00 12.18 -12.54
N LEU A 206 -9.45 13.29 -13.05
CA LEU A 206 -9.29 13.47 -14.50
C LEU A 206 -8.17 12.56 -14.97
N LEU A 207 -8.40 11.84 -16.07
CA LEU A 207 -7.37 11.07 -16.73
C LEU A 207 -6.37 12.04 -17.38
N ARG A 208 -5.07 11.84 -17.09
CA ARG A 208 -3.97 12.63 -17.62
C ARG A 208 -3.03 11.76 -18.43
N ASP A 209 -2.35 12.34 -19.43
CA ASP A 209 -1.47 11.57 -20.32
C ASP A 209 -0.40 10.79 -19.57
N TYR A 210 0.17 11.36 -18.49
CA TYR A 210 1.18 10.69 -17.67
C TYR A 210 0.65 9.50 -16.85
N HIS A 211 -0.66 9.33 -16.74
CA HIS A 211 -1.25 8.11 -16.20
C HIS A 211 -1.09 6.94 -17.15
N LEU A 212 -1.02 7.18 -18.46
CA LEU A 212 -0.98 6.15 -19.48
C LEU A 212 0.46 5.68 -19.75
N TYR A 213 0.60 4.41 -20.10
CA TYR A 213 1.80 3.97 -20.81
C TYR A 213 1.85 4.64 -22.20
N SER A 214 3.03 4.75 -22.79
CA SER A 214 3.17 5.29 -24.15
C SER A 214 2.81 4.25 -25.22
N HIS A 215 3.17 2.98 -24.99
CA HIS A 215 2.95 1.88 -25.93
C HIS A 215 2.46 0.62 -25.21
N ARG A 216 1.68 -0.20 -25.92
CA ARG A 216 1.30 -1.55 -25.48
C ARG A 216 2.52 -2.46 -25.47
N GLY A 217 2.77 -3.13 -24.34
CA GLY A 217 3.88 -4.07 -24.18
C GLY A 217 3.42 -5.48 -23.82
N ARG A 218 2.20 -5.64 -23.35
CA ARG A 218 1.66 -6.95 -22.96
C ARG A 218 0.40 -7.37 -23.69
N GLN A 219 -0.21 -6.46 -24.44
CA GLN A 219 -1.42 -6.70 -25.23
C GLN A 219 -1.12 -6.58 -26.73
N GLU A 220 -1.96 -7.21 -27.54
CA GLU A 220 -1.98 -6.99 -28.98
C GLU A 220 -2.84 -5.75 -29.35
N PRO A 221 -2.52 -5.08 -30.48
CA PRO A 221 -1.27 -5.20 -31.23
C PRO A 221 -0.07 -4.66 -30.43
N TYR A 222 0.97 -5.48 -30.30
CA TYR A 222 2.18 -5.13 -29.54
C TYR A 222 2.87 -3.91 -30.12
N GLY A 223 3.26 -2.96 -29.27
CA GLY A 223 3.94 -1.73 -29.65
C GLY A 223 3.05 -0.64 -30.22
N ALA A 224 1.73 -0.85 -30.31
CA ALA A 224 0.81 0.23 -30.65
C ALA A 224 0.83 1.33 -29.58
N GLU A 225 0.79 2.58 -30.04
CA GLU A 225 0.67 3.74 -29.17
C GLU A 225 -0.65 3.70 -28.39
N ILE A 226 -0.59 4.19 -27.16
CA ILE A 226 -1.74 4.36 -26.29
C ILE A 226 -2.04 5.85 -26.25
N TYR A 227 -3.29 6.23 -26.48
CA TYR A 227 -3.75 7.61 -26.40
C TYR A 227 -4.78 7.77 -25.29
N ARG A 228 -4.98 9.01 -24.85
CA ARG A 228 -6.01 9.33 -23.87
C ARG A 228 -7.37 9.34 -24.56
N GLU A 229 -8.05 8.20 -24.50
CA GLU A 229 -9.39 8.01 -25.10
C GLU A 229 -10.53 8.49 -24.18
N HIS A 230 -10.27 8.56 -22.87
CA HIS A 230 -11.28 8.90 -21.87
C HIS A 230 -10.95 10.18 -21.10
N GLU A 231 -11.97 10.88 -20.61
CA GLU A 231 -11.79 12.07 -19.77
C GLU A 231 -11.53 11.74 -18.29
N PHE A 232 -12.21 10.75 -17.73
CA PHE A 232 -12.18 10.43 -16.30
C PHE A 232 -11.50 9.10 -16.00
N ALA A 233 -11.01 8.99 -14.76
CA ALA A 233 -10.51 7.75 -14.20
C ALA A 233 -11.06 7.53 -12.78
N ILE A 234 -11.53 6.31 -12.53
CA ILE A 234 -12.00 5.83 -11.24
C ILE A 234 -10.94 4.86 -10.72
N ALA A 235 -10.33 5.17 -9.59
CA ALA A 235 -9.43 4.26 -8.89
C ALA A 235 -10.12 3.71 -7.64
N PHE A 236 -9.82 2.46 -7.31
CA PHE A 236 -10.27 1.88 -6.06
C PHE A 236 -9.23 0.89 -5.52
N THR A 237 -9.27 0.66 -4.21
CA THR A 237 -8.36 -0.27 -3.54
C THR A 237 -9.11 -1.47 -2.99
N VAL A 238 -8.48 -2.63 -2.99
CA VAL A 238 -8.92 -3.81 -2.24
C VAL A 238 -7.85 -4.17 -1.21
N GLU A 239 -8.26 -4.42 0.03
CA GLU A 239 -7.34 -4.75 1.11
C GLU A 239 -6.69 -6.11 0.87
N MET A 240 -5.38 -6.21 1.13
CA MET A 240 -4.72 -7.51 1.24
C MET A 240 -4.82 -8.04 2.67
N ASN A 241 -5.12 -9.33 2.84
CA ASN A 241 -5.18 -10.00 4.14
C ASN A 241 -3.83 -9.91 4.87
N LYS A 242 -3.82 -9.30 6.07
CA LYS A 242 -2.57 -9.11 6.84
C LYS A 242 -1.88 -10.41 7.18
N THR A 243 -2.62 -11.42 7.64
CA THR A 243 -2.05 -12.71 8.04
C THR A 243 -1.30 -13.36 6.87
N MET A 244 -1.86 -13.32 5.67
CA MET A 244 -1.21 -13.86 4.46
C MET A 244 0.04 -13.06 4.06
N VAL A 245 0.01 -11.74 4.23
CA VAL A 245 1.16 -10.86 3.96
C VAL A 245 2.28 -11.03 5.00
N ASP A 246 1.97 -11.40 6.25
CA ASP A 246 2.97 -11.62 7.31
C ASP A 246 3.90 -12.82 7.04
N PHE A 247 3.50 -13.73 6.14
CA PHE A 247 4.33 -14.83 5.64
C PHE A 247 5.34 -14.41 4.57
N ALA A 248 5.33 -13.14 4.14
CA ALA A 248 6.26 -12.62 3.14
C ALA A 248 7.72 -13.01 3.48
N PRO A 249 8.48 -13.61 2.54
CA PRO A 249 8.19 -13.77 1.11
C PRO A 249 7.67 -15.15 0.65
N LYS A 250 7.01 -15.92 1.53
CA LYS A 250 6.58 -17.30 1.24
C LYS A 250 5.25 -17.35 0.46
N SER A 251 4.82 -18.55 0.10
CA SER A 251 3.67 -18.82 -0.80
C SER A 251 2.30 -18.23 -0.44
N PRO A 252 1.91 -18.06 0.83
CA PRO A 252 0.61 -17.45 1.15
C PRO A 252 0.49 -16.04 0.55
N THR A 253 1.61 -15.33 0.45
CA THR A 253 1.65 -13.98 -0.11
C THR A 253 1.30 -13.93 -1.60
N ILE A 254 1.70 -14.91 -2.41
CA ILE A 254 1.36 -14.92 -3.84
C ILE A 254 -0.10 -15.32 -4.07
N LEU A 255 -0.64 -16.24 -3.27
CA LEU A 255 -2.08 -16.56 -3.29
C LEU A 255 -2.91 -15.31 -2.97
N GLU A 256 -2.60 -14.64 -1.85
CA GLU A 256 -3.27 -13.40 -1.46
C GLU A 256 -3.22 -12.35 -2.57
N SER A 257 -2.07 -12.24 -3.23
CA SER A 257 -1.89 -11.29 -4.33
C SER A 257 -2.72 -11.64 -5.55
N ALA A 258 -2.78 -12.91 -5.92
CA ALA A 258 -3.62 -13.40 -7.02
C ALA A 258 -5.11 -13.15 -6.73
N ASP A 259 -5.57 -13.48 -5.52
CA ASP A 259 -6.96 -13.29 -5.10
C ASP A 259 -7.38 -11.82 -5.12
N GLN A 260 -6.49 -10.90 -4.70
CA GLN A 260 -6.79 -9.48 -4.78
C GLN A 260 -6.73 -8.92 -6.21
N TYR A 261 -5.90 -9.47 -7.11
CA TYR A 261 -5.99 -9.14 -8.54
C TYR A 261 -7.32 -9.61 -9.13
N LEU A 262 -7.77 -10.81 -8.76
CA LEU A 262 -9.08 -11.34 -9.17
C LEU A 262 -10.23 -10.46 -8.68
N ARG A 263 -10.22 -10.09 -7.39
CA ARG A 263 -11.23 -9.21 -6.80
C ARG A 263 -11.25 -7.83 -7.47
N ALA A 264 -10.07 -7.21 -7.64
CA ALA A 264 -9.97 -5.92 -8.30
C ALA A 264 -10.44 -6.00 -9.77
N GLY A 265 -10.06 -7.06 -10.49
CA GLY A 265 -10.47 -7.30 -11.87
C GLY A 265 -11.97 -7.47 -12.03
N MET A 266 -12.59 -8.30 -11.18
CA MET A 266 -14.03 -8.50 -11.14
C MET A 266 -14.78 -7.18 -10.90
N LEU A 267 -14.37 -6.38 -9.92
CA LEU A 267 -14.98 -5.09 -9.64
C LEU A 267 -14.81 -4.10 -10.78
N ALA A 268 -13.62 -4.06 -11.41
CA ALA A 268 -13.35 -3.17 -12.54
C ALA A 268 -14.23 -3.52 -13.75
N VAL A 269 -14.28 -4.80 -14.13
CA VAL A 269 -15.13 -5.25 -15.25
C VAL A 269 -16.61 -5.03 -14.93
N LYS A 270 -17.08 -5.34 -13.73
CA LYS A 270 -18.46 -5.08 -13.30
C LYS A 270 -18.82 -3.59 -13.42
N LEU A 271 -17.92 -2.69 -13.00
CA LEU A 271 -18.09 -1.25 -13.13
C LEU A 271 -18.09 -0.81 -14.60
N THR A 272 -17.14 -1.28 -15.41
CA THR A 272 -17.10 -1.00 -16.85
C THR A 272 -18.41 -1.40 -17.53
N GLN A 273 -18.90 -2.60 -17.25
CA GLN A 273 -20.16 -3.11 -17.80
C GLN A 273 -21.40 -2.32 -17.30
N PHE A 274 -21.37 -1.82 -16.07
CA PHE A 274 -22.39 -0.90 -15.57
C PHE A 274 -22.38 0.42 -16.34
N ILE A 275 -21.21 1.02 -16.54
CA ILE A 275 -21.06 2.28 -17.28
C ILE A 275 -21.52 2.13 -18.73
N GLY A 276 -21.20 1.02 -19.38
CA GLY A 276 -21.68 0.70 -20.73
C GLY A 276 -23.22 0.65 -20.81
N ARG A 277 -23.90 0.11 -19.78
CA ARG A 277 -25.37 0.12 -19.70
C ARG A 277 -25.98 1.50 -19.48
N LEU A 278 -25.18 2.48 -19.09
CA LEU A 278 -25.57 3.89 -19.05
C LEU A 278 -25.32 4.61 -20.39
N GLY A 279 -24.70 3.93 -21.36
CA GLY A 279 -24.40 4.45 -22.69
C GLY A 279 -23.05 5.15 -22.82
N TYR A 280 -22.16 5.03 -21.82
CA TYR A 280 -20.83 5.66 -21.85
C TYR A 280 -19.73 4.64 -22.13
N GLU A 281 -18.67 5.10 -22.80
CA GLU A 281 -17.45 4.31 -22.97
C GLU A 281 -16.71 4.18 -21.64
N ALA A 282 -16.18 2.99 -21.39
CA ALA A 282 -15.30 2.71 -20.28
C ALA A 282 -14.34 1.56 -20.56
N ARG A 283 -13.20 1.57 -19.88
CA ARG A 283 -12.21 0.51 -19.93
C ARG A 283 -11.71 0.13 -18.54
N ALA A 284 -11.84 -1.14 -18.20
CA ALA A 284 -11.19 -1.75 -17.04
C ALA A 284 -9.70 -1.96 -17.30
N HIS A 285 -8.88 -1.68 -16.29
CA HIS A 285 -7.45 -1.95 -16.32
C HIS A 285 -7.12 -2.98 -15.24
N ILE A 286 -6.84 -4.21 -15.69
CA ILE A 286 -6.73 -5.41 -14.85
C ILE A 286 -5.40 -6.12 -15.09
N ASP A 287 -5.06 -7.11 -14.25
CA ASP A 287 -3.77 -7.79 -14.36
C ASP A 287 -3.52 -8.38 -15.75
N GLY A 288 -2.31 -8.18 -16.26
CA GLY A 288 -1.94 -8.53 -17.64
C GLY A 288 -2.49 -7.62 -18.74
N ASN A 289 -3.46 -6.75 -18.48
CA ASN A 289 -4.18 -5.93 -19.48
C ASN A 289 -4.34 -4.45 -19.05
N TYR A 290 -3.22 -3.82 -18.68
CA TYR A 290 -3.17 -2.40 -18.29
C TYR A 290 -2.81 -1.49 -19.46
N GLN A 291 -3.39 -0.30 -19.48
CA GLN A 291 -2.90 0.82 -20.31
C GLN A 291 -2.51 2.04 -19.45
N VAL A 292 -2.69 1.93 -18.12
CA VAL A 292 -2.38 2.97 -17.15
C VAL A 292 -1.45 2.45 -16.06
N VAL A 293 -0.73 3.37 -15.43
CA VAL A 293 0.07 3.15 -14.22
C VAL A 293 -0.84 3.39 -13.00
N CYS A 294 -1.50 2.33 -12.54
CA CYS A 294 -2.53 2.42 -11.50
C CYS A 294 -2.15 3.23 -10.24
N PRO A 295 -0.92 3.13 -9.70
CA PRO A 295 -0.53 3.96 -8.55
C PRO A 295 -0.58 5.47 -8.79
N LEU A 296 -0.33 5.95 -10.02
CA LEU A 296 -0.43 7.37 -10.34
C LEU A 296 -1.90 7.82 -10.35
N VAL A 297 -2.77 7.02 -10.97
CA VAL A 297 -4.22 7.29 -11.00
C VAL A 297 -4.79 7.31 -9.57
N ALA A 298 -4.45 6.31 -8.75
CA ALA A 298 -4.94 6.22 -7.38
C ALA A 298 -4.46 7.37 -6.49
N ARG A 299 -3.21 7.82 -6.66
CA ARG A 299 -2.70 9.03 -5.99
C ARG A 299 -3.52 10.25 -6.38
N ASP A 300 -3.73 10.46 -7.67
CA ASP A 300 -4.41 11.66 -8.18
C ASP A 300 -5.93 11.64 -7.95
N ALA A 301 -6.49 10.45 -7.70
CA ALA A 301 -7.82 10.21 -7.17
C ALA A 301 -7.92 10.39 -5.64
N GLY A 302 -6.84 10.81 -4.98
CA GLY A 302 -6.83 11.13 -3.55
C GLY A 302 -6.78 9.92 -2.61
N LEU A 303 -6.45 8.72 -3.11
CA LEU A 303 -6.45 7.50 -2.29
C LEU A 303 -5.19 7.33 -1.42
N GLY A 304 -4.18 8.16 -1.61
CA GLY A 304 -2.93 8.10 -0.85
C GLY A 304 -1.77 8.82 -1.53
N GLU A 305 -0.56 8.60 -0.99
CA GLU A 305 0.69 9.16 -1.53
C GLU A 305 1.66 8.04 -1.93
N LEU A 306 2.61 8.29 -2.84
CA LEU A 306 3.62 7.30 -3.19
C LEU A 306 4.76 7.27 -2.15
N GLY A 307 4.93 6.12 -1.51
CA GLY A 307 5.95 5.90 -0.49
C GLY A 307 7.33 5.54 -1.05
N ARG A 308 8.31 5.34 -0.15
CA ARG A 308 9.70 4.97 -0.50
C ARG A 308 9.81 3.72 -1.38
N MET A 309 8.91 2.76 -1.20
CA MET A 309 8.92 1.52 -1.98
C MET A 309 8.27 1.65 -3.37
N GLY A 310 7.84 2.86 -3.76
CA GLY A 310 7.20 3.13 -5.05
C GLY A 310 5.74 2.65 -5.14
N LEU A 311 5.13 2.27 -4.02
CA LEU A 311 3.73 1.85 -3.92
C LEU A 311 2.87 2.96 -3.32
N LEU A 312 1.56 2.89 -3.58
CA LEU A 312 0.55 3.74 -2.95
C LEU A 312 0.53 3.47 -1.43
N MET A 313 0.52 4.54 -0.66
CA MET A 313 0.41 4.53 0.80
C MET A 313 -0.95 5.11 1.15
N THR A 314 -1.96 4.23 1.34
CA THR A 314 -3.28 4.68 1.78
C THR A 314 -3.24 5.09 3.26
N PRO A 315 -4.11 6.03 3.70
CA PRO A 315 -4.10 6.48 5.08
C PRO A 315 -4.38 5.37 6.11
N GLU A 316 -5.26 4.42 5.79
CA GLU A 316 -5.73 3.38 6.71
C GLU A 316 -4.92 2.07 6.63
N LEU A 317 -4.49 1.68 5.43
CA LEU A 317 -3.86 0.37 5.18
C LEU A 317 -2.42 0.44 4.65
N GLY A 318 -1.91 1.66 4.42
CA GLY A 318 -0.60 1.87 3.82
C GLY A 318 -0.48 1.20 2.45
N PRO A 319 0.60 0.45 2.20
CA PRO A 319 0.78 -0.29 0.95
C PRO A 319 0.08 -1.65 0.91
N ARG A 320 -0.71 -2.03 1.94
CA ARG A 320 -1.38 -3.34 2.03
C ARG A 320 -2.69 -3.38 1.25
N VAL A 321 -2.63 -2.96 -0.01
CA VAL A 321 -3.78 -2.91 -0.93
C VAL A 321 -3.36 -3.29 -2.35
N ARG A 322 -4.32 -3.79 -3.14
CA ARG A 322 -4.23 -3.79 -4.61
C ARG A 322 -5.13 -2.71 -5.19
N ILE A 323 -4.80 -2.25 -6.39
CA ILE A 323 -5.47 -1.11 -7.03
C ILE A 323 -6.20 -1.62 -8.28
N GLY A 324 -7.49 -1.33 -8.39
CA GLY A 324 -8.25 -1.40 -9.63
C GLY A 324 -8.45 -0.01 -10.23
N VAL A 325 -8.47 0.08 -11.56
CA VAL A 325 -8.75 1.33 -12.27
C VAL A 325 -9.73 1.07 -13.41
N VAL A 326 -10.68 1.97 -13.59
CA VAL A 326 -11.55 2.08 -14.76
C VAL A 326 -11.41 3.48 -15.33
N THR A 327 -11.17 3.62 -16.63
CA THR A 327 -11.24 4.92 -17.34
C THR A 327 -12.57 5.02 -18.07
N THR A 328 -13.13 6.23 -18.21
CA THR A 328 -14.46 6.42 -18.79
C THR A 328 -14.75 7.85 -19.24
N ASP A 329 -15.73 8.00 -20.14
CA ASP A 329 -16.35 9.28 -20.52
C ASP A 329 -17.64 9.60 -19.75
N LEU A 330 -18.06 8.75 -18.80
CA LEU A 330 -19.14 9.10 -17.89
C LEU A 330 -18.73 10.35 -17.09
N PRO A 331 -19.50 11.46 -17.14
CA PRO A 331 -19.19 12.66 -16.36
C PRO A 331 -19.21 12.37 -14.85
N LEU A 332 -18.12 12.72 -14.16
CA LEU A 332 -17.92 12.42 -12.73
C LEU A 332 -17.42 13.64 -11.97
N ALA A 333 -17.82 13.75 -10.71
CA ALA A 333 -17.25 14.72 -9.77
C ALA A 333 -15.90 14.18 -9.29
N THR A 334 -14.81 14.90 -9.58
CA THR A 334 -13.45 14.45 -9.26
C THR A 334 -13.03 14.84 -7.86
N ASP A 335 -12.33 13.94 -7.19
CA ASP A 335 -11.61 14.25 -5.95
C ASP A 335 -10.40 15.14 -6.28
N ARG A 336 -10.09 16.08 -5.38
CA ARG A 336 -8.87 16.88 -5.49
C ARG A 336 -7.72 16.11 -4.84
N TYR A 337 -6.68 15.81 -5.62
CA TYR A 337 -5.43 15.29 -5.06
C TYR A 337 -4.90 16.23 -3.97
N GLN A 338 -4.70 15.68 -2.77
CA GLN A 338 -4.11 16.36 -1.63
C GLN A 338 -2.78 15.67 -1.27
N PRO A 339 -1.64 16.24 -1.68
CA PRO A 339 -0.34 15.67 -1.37
C PRO A 339 -0.09 15.50 0.13
N ASP A 340 0.31 14.31 0.55
CA ASP A 340 0.57 14.03 1.96
C ASP A 340 2.07 14.12 2.28
N ARG A 341 2.50 15.33 2.68
CA ARG A 341 3.89 15.58 3.12
C ARG A 341 4.26 14.78 4.36
N SER A 342 3.29 14.39 5.18
CA SER A 342 3.56 13.64 6.40
C SER A 342 4.05 12.23 6.10
N VAL A 343 3.46 11.58 5.10
CA VAL A 343 3.86 10.24 4.59
C VAL A 343 5.26 10.30 3.97
N ILE A 344 5.55 11.35 3.20
CA ILE A 344 6.87 11.54 2.59
C ILE A 344 7.93 11.70 3.68
N ASP A 345 7.72 12.58 4.65
CA ASP A 345 8.63 12.75 5.79
C ASP A 345 8.82 11.46 6.59
N PHE A 346 7.73 10.72 6.84
CA PHE A 346 7.78 9.43 7.51
C PHE A 346 8.66 8.44 6.74
N CYS A 347 8.50 8.35 5.42
CA CYS A 347 9.32 7.52 4.54
C CYS A 347 10.80 7.95 4.52
N ARG A 348 11.11 9.25 4.61
CA ARG A 348 12.49 9.77 4.72
C ARG A 348 13.18 9.24 5.97
N LYS A 349 12.47 9.19 7.10
CA LYS A 349 12.98 8.74 8.41
C LYS A 349 12.99 7.21 8.58
N CYS A 350 11.95 6.53 8.12
CA CYS A 350 11.67 5.12 8.43
C CYS A 350 12.68 4.12 7.84
N LYS A 351 12.86 4.14 6.52
CA LYS A 351 13.76 3.25 5.74
C LYS A 351 13.62 1.73 5.92
N LYS A 352 12.70 1.22 6.76
CA LYS A 352 12.50 -0.22 7.04
C LYS A 352 12.31 -1.09 5.80
N CYS A 353 11.56 -0.60 4.81
CA CYS A 353 11.34 -1.33 3.56
C CYS A 353 12.63 -1.50 2.74
N ALA A 354 13.51 -0.49 2.75
CA ALA A 354 14.82 -0.56 2.09
C ALA A 354 15.75 -1.54 2.82
N GLU A 355 15.81 -1.45 4.15
CA GLU A 355 16.61 -2.34 5.00
C GLU A 355 16.18 -3.81 4.87
N SER A 356 14.88 -4.06 4.78
CA SER A 356 14.32 -5.42 4.73
C SER A 356 14.28 -6.02 3.32
N CYS A 357 14.56 -5.24 2.27
CA CYS A 357 14.44 -5.69 0.89
C CYS A 357 15.53 -6.74 0.55
N PRO A 358 15.18 -8.00 0.28
CA PRO A 358 16.18 -9.04 -0.01
C PRO A 358 16.98 -8.75 -1.29
N ALA A 359 16.35 -8.05 -2.24
CA ALA A 359 16.95 -7.69 -3.52
C ALA A 359 17.74 -6.37 -3.48
N LYS A 360 17.74 -5.64 -2.34
CA LYS A 360 18.25 -4.26 -2.23
C LYS A 360 17.71 -3.34 -3.34
N ALA A 361 16.46 -3.57 -3.74
CA ALA A 361 15.80 -2.88 -4.84
C ALA A 361 15.28 -1.49 -4.47
N ILE A 362 15.09 -1.23 -3.18
CA ILE A 362 14.52 0.03 -2.67
C ILE A 362 15.67 0.93 -2.19
N PRO A 363 15.74 2.20 -2.64
CA PRO A 363 16.84 3.09 -2.28
C PRO A 363 16.80 3.50 -0.79
N TYR A 364 17.99 3.60 -0.19
CA TYR A 364 18.19 4.15 1.15
C TYR A 364 18.19 5.68 1.17
N GLU A 365 18.62 6.29 0.06
CA GLU A 365 18.73 7.72 -0.10
C GLU A 365 17.37 8.40 -0.23
N ASP A 366 17.37 9.74 -0.17
CA ASP A 366 16.16 10.52 -0.41
C ASP A 366 15.71 10.41 -1.89
N ARG A 367 14.54 10.97 -2.19
CA ARG A 367 14.02 11.05 -3.56
C ARG A 367 14.99 11.82 -4.44
N GLN A 368 15.11 11.37 -5.68
CA GLN A 368 15.92 12.01 -6.71
C GLN A 368 15.03 12.40 -7.89
N TYR A 369 15.43 13.44 -8.60
CA TYR A 369 14.84 13.78 -9.88
C TYR A 369 15.33 12.75 -10.92
N ASP A 370 14.39 12.07 -11.56
CA ASP A 370 14.63 11.37 -12.81
C ASP A 370 13.76 11.98 -13.93
N ALA A 371 13.82 11.37 -15.11
CA ALA A 371 13.05 11.82 -16.27
C ALA A 371 11.51 11.78 -16.05
N VAL A 372 11.05 11.06 -15.03
CA VAL A 372 9.64 10.98 -14.64
C VAL A 372 9.33 12.02 -13.57
N GLY A 373 10.20 12.26 -12.58
CA GLY A 373 10.01 13.31 -11.59
C GLY A 373 10.71 13.05 -10.26
N LEU A 374 10.41 13.87 -9.25
CA LEU A 374 10.98 13.68 -7.90
C LEU A 374 10.35 12.47 -7.19
N ARG A 375 11.09 11.36 -7.08
CA ARG A 375 10.59 10.12 -6.46
C ARG A 375 11.69 9.21 -5.92
N TRP A 376 11.30 8.18 -5.18
CA TRP A 376 12.17 7.05 -4.86
C TRP A 376 12.11 6.05 -6.02
N LYS A 377 13.11 6.08 -6.90
CA LYS A 377 13.21 5.14 -8.03
C LYS A 377 13.72 3.78 -7.53
N ILE A 378 12.85 2.78 -7.55
CA ILE A 378 13.23 1.40 -7.22
C ILE A 378 13.95 0.73 -8.40
N ASN A 379 14.87 -0.19 -8.11
CA ASN A 379 15.40 -1.14 -9.08
C ASN A 379 14.44 -2.32 -9.23
N HIS A 380 13.45 -2.12 -10.10
CA HIS A 380 12.37 -3.07 -10.32
C HIS A 380 12.84 -4.38 -11.02
N GLU A 381 13.98 -4.36 -11.72
CA GLU A 381 14.61 -5.55 -12.31
C GLU A 381 15.25 -6.43 -11.23
N ALA A 382 15.94 -5.83 -10.26
CA ALA A 382 16.46 -6.54 -9.10
C ALA A 382 15.33 -7.17 -8.26
N CYS A 383 14.23 -6.41 -8.05
CA CYS A 383 13.05 -6.90 -7.34
C CYS A 383 12.47 -8.16 -8.02
N PHE A 384 12.21 -8.08 -9.32
CA PHE A 384 11.64 -9.20 -10.06
C PHE A 384 12.63 -10.37 -10.22
N SER A 385 13.93 -10.10 -10.35
CA SER A 385 14.95 -11.15 -10.35
C SER A 385 14.92 -11.98 -9.05
N TYR A 386 14.58 -11.34 -7.92
CA TYR A 386 14.32 -12.07 -6.67
C TYR A 386 13.03 -12.90 -6.75
N TRP A 387 11.95 -12.37 -7.33
CA TRP A 387 10.71 -13.14 -7.56
C TRP A 387 10.98 -14.44 -8.32
N CYS A 388 11.75 -14.37 -9.41
CA CYS A 388 12.11 -15.56 -10.19
C CYS A 388 12.94 -16.57 -9.40
N THR A 389 13.60 -16.15 -8.31
CA THR A 389 14.36 -17.05 -7.42
C THR A 389 13.42 -17.74 -6.43
N VAL A 390 12.47 -16.98 -5.87
CA VAL A 390 11.67 -17.45 -4.74
C VAL A 390 10.32 -18.06 -5.12
N GLY A 391 9.83 -17.77 -6.33
CA GLY A 391 8.57 -18.32 -6.87
C GLY A 391 7.33 -17.52 -6.51
N THR A 392 7.49 -16.46 -5.73
CA THR A 392 6.41 -15.60 -5.21
C THR A 392 6.65 -14.15 -5.64
N ASP A 393 5.70 -13.26 -5.34
CA ASP A 393 5.82 -11.81 -5.53
C ASP A 393 6.40 -11.06 -4.30
N CYS A 394 6.99 -11.81 -3.36
CA CYS A 394 7.75 -11.35 -2.20
C CYS A 394 6.95 -10.55 -1.14
N ALA A 395 6.46 -9.35 -1.44
CA ALA A 395 5.76 -8.43 -0.52
C ALA A 395 6.45 -8.08 0.82
N ARG A 396 7.76 -8.37 0.99
CA ARG A 396 8.45 -8.08 2.26
C ARG A 396 8.45 -6.59 2.62
N CYS A 397 8.46 -5.70 1.64
CA CYS A 397 8.35 -4.25 1.84
C CYS A 397 6.97 -3.83 2.37
N ILE A 398 5.90 -4.51 1.96
CA ILE A 398 4.54 -4.28 2.46
C ILE A 398 4.46 -4.76 3.91
N LYS A 399 4.88 -6.00 4.18
CA LYS A 399 4.86 -6.60 5.52
C LYS A 399 5.49 -5.69 6.59
N VAL A 400 6.70 -5.19 6.33
CA VAL A 400 7.48 -4.44 7.35
C VAL A 400 7.08 -2.96 7.46
N CYS A 401 6.09 -2.52 6.68
CA CYS A 401 5.69 -1.13 6.69
C CYS A 401 4.86 -0.83 7.95
N PRO A 402 5.19 0.19 8.76
CA PRO A 402 4.39 0.55 9.92
C PRO A 402 2.95 0.98 9.58
N TYR A 403 2.70 1.41 8.35
CA TYR A 403 1.34 1.72 7.90
C TYR A 403 0.53 0.46 7.56
N SER A 404 1.18 -0.67 7.33
CA SER A 404 0.56 -1.97 7.02
C SER A 404 0.13 -2.75 8.26
N HIS A 405 -0.04 -2.10 9.41
CA HIS A 405 -0.81 -2.65 10.54
C HIS A 405 -2.32 -2.67 10.23
N PRO A 406 -3.15 -3.43 10.96
CA PRO A 406 -4.60 -3.42 10.74
C PRO A 406 -5.22 -2.03 10.90
N ASP A 407 -6.40 -1.82 10.31
CA ASP A 407 -7.15 -0.60 10.54
C ASP A 407 -8.09 -0.78 11.74
N ASN A 408 -7.67 -0.25 12.89
CA ASN A 408 -8.45 -0.24 14.12
C ASN A 408 -8.18 1.04 14.91
N ILE A 409 -8.89 1.21 16.02
CA ILE A 409 -8.84 2.42 16.84
C ILE A 409 -7.40 2.75 17.30
N MET A 410 -6.62 1.75 17.69
CA MET A 410 -5.24 1.96 18.16
C MET A 410 -4.34 2.46 17.04
N HIS A 411 -4.29 1.74 15.92
CA HIS A 411 -3.45 2.11 14.78
C HIS A 411 -3.94 3.39 14.10
N GLY A 412 -5.26 3.59 14.00
CA GLY A 412 -5.89 4.80 13.47
C GLY A 412 -5.54 6.05 14.29
N LEU A 413 -5.50 5.94 15.63
CA LEU A 413 -5.00 7.01 16.50
C LEU A 413 -3.53 7.32 16.20
N VAL A 414 -2.68 6.28 16.14
CA VAL A 414 -1.24 6.45 15.83
C VAL A 414 -1.04 7.13 14.47
N ARG A 415 -1.76 6.69 13.42
CA ARG A 415 -1.69 7.31 12.08
C ARG A 415 -2.19 8.75 12.08
N THR A 416 -3.22 9.07 12.86
CA THR A 416 -3.70 10.46 13.04
C THR A 416 -2.64 11.35 13.70
N LEU A 417 -1.96 10.85 14.74
CA LEU A 417 -0.88 11.57 15.41
C LEU A 417 0.33 11.77 14.48
N ILE A 418 0.74 10.71 13.77
CA ILE A 418 1.80 10.75 12.74
C ILE A 418 1.50 11.84 11.69
N LYS A 419 0.25 11.94 11.23
CA LYS A 419 -0.15 12.92 10.21
C LYS A 419 -0.04 14.37 10.71
N ARG A 420 -0.29 14.61 11.99
CA ARG A 420 -0.39 15.97 12.57
C ARG A 420 0.88 16.45 13.28
N ASN A 421 1.78 15.55 13.67
CA ASN A 421 2.86 15.88 14.59
C ASN A 421 4.20 15.20 14.24
N VAL A 422 5.27 15.99 14.14
CA VAL A 422 6.63 15.49 13.82
C VAL A 422 7.24 14.62 14.93
N VAL A 423 6.96 14.94 16.20
CA VAL A 423 7.43 14.15 17.34
C VAL A 423 6.72 12.80 17.36
N ALA A 424 5.40 12.78 17.09
CA ALA A 424 4.64 11.54 16.97
C ALA A 424 5.20 10.63 15.87
N ARG A 425 5.60 11.19 14.71
CA ARG A 425 6.27 10.40 13.65
C ARG A 425 7.55 9.73 14.13
N TYR A 426 8.38 10.45 14.87
CA TYR A 426 9.62 9.89 15.41
C TYR A 426 9.34 8.80 16.45
N LEU A 427 8.44 9.06 17.41
CA LEU A 427 8.08 8.12 18.46
C LEU A 427 7.41 6.86 17.89
N ALA A 428 6.50 7.01 16.93
CA ALA A 428 5.83 5.88 16.29
C ALA A 428 6.83 4.92 15.64
N LEU A 429 7.89 5.43 15.00
CA LEU A 429 8.95 4.57 14.42
C LEU A 429 9.70 3.78 15.49
N LYS A 430 10.03 4.42 16.62
CA LYS A 430 10.71 3.77 17.75
C LYS A 430 9.81 2.73 18.41
N MET A 431 8.55 3.08 18.65
CA MET A 431 7.59 2.17 19.25
C MET A 431 7.28 0.98 18.34
N ASP A 432 7.22 1.19 17.02
CA ASP A 432 7.04 0.11 16.06
C ASP A 432 8.20 -0.90 16.12
N ASP A 433 9.46 -0.42 16.27
CA ASP A 433 10.62 -1.29 16.49
C ASP A 433 10.56 -2.06 17.81
N VAL A 434 10.11 -1.42 18.89
CA VAL A 434 10.02 -2.02 20.23
C VAL A 434 8.94 -3.10 20.26
N LEU A 435 7.75 -2.78 19.73
CA LEU A 435 6.55 -3.62 19.81
C LEU A 435 6.59 -4.77 18.80
N TYR A 436 6.85 -4.46 17.53
CA TYR A 436 6.72 -5.43 16.42
C TYR A 436 8.08 -5.95 15.93
N GLY A 437 9.18 -5.32 16.35
CA GLY A 437 10.53 -5.68 15.95
C GLY A 437 10.91 -5.09 14.59
N ARG A 438 12.11 -4.52 14.50
CA ARG A 438 12.59 -3.81 13.30
C ARG A 438 12.59 -4.63 12.00
N PHE A 439 12.88 -5.93 12.09
CA PHE A 439 13.05 -6.80 10.92
C PHE A 439 12.13 -8.01 10.88
N ASN A 440 10.99 -7.97 11.61
CA ASN A 440 10.00 -9.04 11.81
C ASN A 440 10.26 -10.26 10.88
N ARG A 441 11.06 -11.22 11.37
CA ARG A 441 11.42 -12.44 10.63
C ARG A 441 10.08 -13.09 10.24
N GLY A 442 9.88 -13.40 8.95
CA GLY A 442 8.64 -14.01 8.40
C GLY A 442 7.98 -15.00 9.37
N LYS A 443 6.64 -15.04 9.46
CA LYS A 443 5.98 -16.11 10.24
C LYS A 443 6.48 -17.47 9.72
N ASN A 444 6.81 -18.37 10.65
CA ASN A 444 7.15 -19.74 10.28
C ASN A 444 5.87 -20.50 9.97
N PHE A 445 5.99 -21.42 9.01
CA PHE A 445 4.92 -22.34 8.67
C PHE A 445 4.84 -23.40 9.75
#